data_AF-A0A0G1LZP6-F1
#
_entry.id   AF-A0A0G1LZP6-F1
#
_cell.length_a   1.000
_cell.length_b   1.000
_cell.length_c   1.000
_cell.angle_alpha   90.00
_cell.angle_beta   90.00
_cell.angle_gamma   90.00
#
_symmetry.space_group_name_H-M   'P 1'
#
loop_
_entity.id
_entity.type
_entity.pdbx_description
1 polymer ?
#
loop_
_entity_poly.entity_id
_entity_poly.type
_entity_poly.pdbx_seq_one_letter_code
_entity_poly.pdbx_strand_id
1 'polypeptide(L)'
;MFEKFFREVLFRSFLKIDLNANEQATAAESLSTKYGRGTKESLIYGLLIIPTLLFVDTSILSSVLIPITMVSGTAWFAVSLVNIKKKFEAFGNELTIDLYRSFVTSLIFLSLMALISLNAPFFAPISSWGKQYLTLVVLSGGMGTILVIKMIYDVFSGATKYDMNDSMLTGQSEAAEKYFKRSLSLLNSCASHLKTKISADVAGYFIGLAFYEVFNYMLLAKGEHKEVRDLISQTAQLKSKPPKSKKEISEKCVILVRRFLASVTSLADSRTQKSHKNIQLELKSIQENVGESQEVFNLRLATILEEMEDMLASQGEMLFKKRLEIERKFLVKSPPSLNSYPKTEILQGYLVSPKGEELRIRKAGEAFFKTTKKDTSLGSREEIEEYISKEEFERLWDQTEGRRIEKTRYRIPTEGLEVELDIFGGKKKGLVLAEVEFESKEKANEFCCPSWFAEEVTGDSKYKNANLAE
;
A
#
# COMPACT_ATOMS: atom_id res chain seq x y z
N MET A 1 23.53 25.59 -2.24
CA MET A 1 23.65 26.99 -1.73
C MET A 1 22.30 27.55 -1.28
N PHE A 2 21.26 27.56 -2.14
CA PHE A 2 19.92 28.06 -1.81
C PHE A 2 19.24 27.29 -0.64
N GLU A 3 19.26 25.95 -0.66
CA GLU A 3 18.70 25.13 0.43
C GLU A 3 19.38 25.37 1.78
N LYS A 4 20.70 25.55 1.78
CA LYS A 4 21.49 25.85 2.99
C LYS A 4 21.10 27.21 3.57
N PHE A 5 20.98 28.24 2.73
CA PHE A 5 20.49 29.57 3.13
C PHE A 5 19.07 29.51 3.71
N PHE A 6 18.16 28.79 3.04
CA PHE A 6 16.77 28.65 3.46
C PHE A 6 16.65 27.95 4.83
N ARG A 7 17.44 26.90 5.05
CA ARG A 7 17.46 26.14 6.31
C ARG A 7 18.11 26.92 7.46
N GLU A 8 19.22 27.61 7.20
CA GLU A 8 20.01 28.29 8.23
C GLU A 8 19.52 29.71 8.57
N VAL A 9 18.74 30.36 7.69
CA VAL A 9 18.28 31.75 7.89
C VAL A 9 16.77 31.83 8.10
N LEU A 10 15.95 31.26 7.20
CA LEU A 10 14.49 31.41 7.24
C LEU A 10 13.82 30.50 8.27
N PHE A 11 14.32 29.27 8.46
CA PHE A 11 13.71 28.29 9.36
C PHE A 11 14.49 28.00 10.64
N ARG A 12 15.55 28.78 10.91
CA ARG A 12 16.38 28.61 12.10
C ARG A 12 15.59 28.72 13.41
N SER A 13 14.52 29.49 13.43
CA SER A 13 13.62 29.62 14.58
C SER A 13 12.64 28.44 14.71
N PHE A 14 12.20 27.85 13.61
CA PHE A 14 11.29 26.69 13.57
C PHE A 14 11.97 25.42 14.08
N LEU A 15 13.26 25.24 13.79
CA LEU A 15 14.06 24.11 14.26
C LEU A 15 14.52 24.22 15.73
N LYS A 16 14.09 25.26 16.47
CA LYS A 16 14.32 25.38 17.93
C LYS A 16 13.27 24.65 18.76
N ILE A 17 12.25 24.07 18.13
CA ILE A 17 11.25 23.24 18.79
C ILE A 17 11.89 21.89 19.10
N ASP A 18 11.75 21.40 20.33
CA ASP A 18 12.23 20.07 20.72
C ASP A 18 11.44 18.99 19.97
N LEU A 19 12.04 18.46 18.90
CA LEU A 19 11.50 17.39 18.07
C LEU A 19 12.36 16.14 18.27
N ASN A 20 11.74 14.95 18.22
CA ASN A 20 12.52 13.70 18.21
C ASN A 20 13.27 13.53 16.87
N ALA A 21 14.25 12.62 16.81
CA ALA A 21 15.12 12.46 15.64
C ALA A 21 14.36 12.14 14.33
N ASN A 22 13.27 11.36 14.41
CA ASN A 22 12.42 11.03 13.25
C ASN A 22 11.56 12.23 12.84
N GLU A 23 10.95 12.93 13.79
CA GLU A 23 10.17 14.16 13.54
C GLU A 23 11.05 15.25 12.93
N GLN A 24 12.29 15.36 13.38
CA GLN A 24 13.27 16.31 12.86
C GLN A 24 13.69 15.96 11.42
N ALA A 25 13.84 14.68 11.11
CA ALA A 25 14.10 14.21 9.75
C ALA A 25 12.91 14.48 8.82
N THR A 26 11.68 14.14 9.22
CA THR A 26 10.46 14.42 8.46
C THR A 26 10.22 15.92 8.26
N ALA A 27 10.48 16.73 9.29
CA ALA A 27 10.39 18.18 9.20
C ALA A 27 11.45 18.75 8.25
N ALA A 28 12.70 18.27 8.32
CA ALA A 28 13.76 18.70 7.42
C ALA A 28 13.48 18.33 5.96
N GLU A 29 12.96 17.13 5.72
CA GLU A 29 12.52 16.69 4.40
C GLU A 29 11.42 17.62 3.87
N SER A 30 10.36 17.84 4.64
CA SER A 30 9.26 18.75 4.28
C SER A 30 9.74 20.18 3.99
N LEU A 31 10.66 20.71 4.81
CA LEU A 31 11.24 22.04 4.61
C LEU A 31 12.01 22.15 3.29
N SER A 32 12.73 21.11 2.90
CA SER A 32 13.52 21.10 1.66
C SER A 32 12.66 20.84 0.41
N THR A 33 11.86 19.77 0.43
CA THR A 33 11.16 19.26 -0.75
C THR A 33 9.91 20.07 -1.08
N LYS A 34 9.21 20.57 -0.06
CA LYS A 34 7.95 21.30 -0.23
C LYS A 34 8.14 22.81 -0.17
N TYR A 35 8.65 23.34 0.94
CA TYR A 35 8.78 24.78 1.13
C TYR A 35 9.94 25.36 0.31
N GLY A 36 11.12 24.74 0.39
CA GLY A 36 12.30 25.19 -0.34
C GLY A 36 12.11 25.20 -1.85
N ARG A 37 11.58 24.10 -2.43
CA ARG A 37 11.27 24.02 -3.86
C ARG A 37 10.22 25.05 -4.29
N GLY A 38 9.10 25.13 -3.58
CA GLY A 38 8.02 26.07 -3.88
C GLY A 38 8.48 27.52 -3.86
N THR A 39 9.26 27.93 -2.85
CA THR A 39 9.78 29.29 -2.78
C THR A 39 10.81 29.59 -3.86
N LYS A 40 11.70 28.64 -4.18
CA LYS A 40 12.69 28.81 -5.27
C LYS A 40 12.00 29.08 -6.61
N GLU A 41 11.00 28.28 -6.96
CA GLU A 41 10.23 28.45 -8.18
C GLU A 41 9.46 29.79 -8.18
N SER A 42 8.87 30.15 -7.04
CA SER A 42 8.15 31.43 -6.88
C SER A 42 9.04 32.65 -7.06
N LEU A 43 10.30 32.60 -6.60
CA LEU A 43 11.29 33.66 -6.83
C LEU A 43 11.66 33.81 -8.31
N ILE A 44 11.76 32.70 -9.03
CA ILE A 44 12.00 32.72 -10.49
C ILE A 44 10.83 33.40 -11.19
N TYR A 45 9.59 33.05 -10.85
CA TYR A 45 8.41 33.72 -11.39
C TYR A 45 8.37 35.21 -11.02
N GLY A 46 8.80 35.55 -9.80
CA GLY A 46 8.91 36.95 -9.35
C GLY A 46 9.88 37.77 -10.20
N LEU A 47 11.01 37.19 -10.64
CA LEU A 47 11.93 37.87 -11.55
C LEU A 47 11.33 38.02 -12.96
N LEU A 48 10.62 36.98 -13.41
CA LEU A 48 10.01 36.93 -14.73
C LEU A 48 8.85 37.93 -14.88
N ILE A 49 8.16 38.32 -13.80
CA ILE A 49 7.04 39.29 -13.89
C ILE A 49 7.49 40.76 -13.93
N ILE A 50 8.74 41.07 -13.59
CA ILE A 50 9.23 42.46 -13.49
C ILE A 50 8.95 43.29 -14.75
N PRO A 51 9.18 42.80 -15.99
CA PRO A 51 8.81 43.56 -17.20
C PRO A 51 7.31 43.87 -17.26
N THR A 52 6.45 42.91 -16.92
CA THR A 52 5.00 43.12 -16.86
C THR A 52 4.66 44.23 -15.87
N LEU A 53 5.26 44.24 -14.69
CA LEU A 53 5.00 45.27 -13.66
C LEU A 53 5.44 46.68 -14.07
N LEU A 54 6.48 46.78 -14.90
CA LEU A 54 7.02 48.07 -15.35
C LEU A 54 6.25 48.66 -16.54
N PHE A 55 5.61 47.82 -17.36
CA PHE A 55 5.04 48.21 -18.65
C PHE A 55 3.52 48.04 -18.77
N VAL A 56 2.87 47.36 -17.83
CA VAL A 56 1.42 47.10 -17.83
C VAL A 56 0.77 47.76 -16.61
N ASP A 57 -0.50 48.14 -16.73
CA ASP A 57 -1.28 48.73 -15.65
C ASP A 57 -1.37 47.78 -14.44
N THR A 58 -0.81 48.24 -13.33
CA THR A 58 -0.72 47.50 -12.07
C THR A 58 -2.09 47.29 -11.41
N SER A 59 -3.10 48.13 -11.73
CA SER A 59 -4.47 47.99 -11.20
C SER A 59 -5.18 46.74 -11.73
N ILE A 60 -4.95 46.39 -13.00
CA ILE A 60 -5.49 45.17 -13.61
C ILE A 60 -4.86 43.95 -12.95
N LEU A 61 -3.55 43.99 -12.72
CA LEU A 61 -2.82 42.87 -12.11
C LEU A 61 -3.24 42.65 -10.65
N SER A 62 -3.41 43.71 -9.86
CA SER A 62 -3.83 43.59 -8.46
C SER A 62 -5.24 43.01 -8.32
N SER A 63 -6.16 43.35 -9.24
CA SER A 63 -7.53 42.83 -9.24
C SER A 63 -7.61 41.31 -9.37
N VAL A 64 -6.60 40.68 -10.00
CA VAL A 64 -6.51 39.24 -10.20
C VAL A 64 -5.64 38.57 -9.13
N LEU A 65 -4.53 39.19 -8.73
CA LEU A 65 -3.59 38.61 -7.77
C LEU A 65 -4.14 38.55 -6.34
N ILE A 66 -4.94 39.53 -5.92
CA ILE A 66 -5.50 39.55 -4.56
C ILE A 66 -6.44 38.36 -4.31
N PRO A 67 -7.44 38.07 -5.18
CA PRO A 67 -8.27 36.87 -5.05
C PRO A 67 -7.47 35.57 -5.07
N ILE A 68 -6.47 35.45 -5.97
CA ILE A 68 -5.62 34.25 -6.04
C ILE A 68 -4.86 34.06 -4.72
N THR A 69 -4.33 35.13 -4.14
CA THR A 69 -3.64 35.09 -2.84
C THR A 69 -4.56 34.60 -1.73
N MET A 70 -5.79 35.11 -1.65
CA MET A 70 -6.75 34.68 -0.64
C MET A 70 -7.16 33.21 -0.80
N VAL A 71 -7.52 32.80 -2.02
CA VAL A 71 -8.01 31.44 -2.27
C VAL A 71 -6.90 30.42 -2.07
N SER A 72 -5.73 30.64 -2.67
CA SER A 72 -4.60 29.73 -2.52
C SER A 72 -4.11 29.65 -1.09
N GLY A 73 -4.05 30.78 -0.36
CA GLY A 73 -3.64 30.82 1.04
C GLY A 73 -4.59 30.10 1.99
N THR A 74 -5.90 30.34 1.86
CA THR A 74 -6.91 29.68 2.70
C THR A 74 -7.03 28.19 2.41
N ALA A 75 -7.03 27.79 1.13
CA ALA A 75 -7.04 26.38 0.73
C ALA A 75 -5.78 25.65 1.18
N TRP A 76 -4.61 26.24 0.98
CA TRP A 76 -3.33 25.68 1.44
C TRP A 76 -3.34 25.44 2.96
N PHE A 77 -3.78 26.43 3.74
CA PHE A 77 -3.84 26.32 5.20
C PHE A 77 -4.82 25.24 5.66
N ALA A 78 -6.03 25.21 5.10
CA ALA A 78 -7.05 24.22 5.43
C ALA A 78 -6.58 22.78 5.12
N VAL A 79 -6.01 22.55 3.94
CA VAL A 79 -5.51 21.23 3.53
C VAL A 79 -4.29 20.82 4.37
N SER A 80 -3.41 21.77 4.71
CA SER A 80 -2.25 21.48 5.56
C SER A 80 -2.62 21.08 6.99
N LEU A 81 -3.79 21.52 7.51
CA LEU A 81 -4.31 21.07 8.80
C LEU A 81 -4.90 19.65 8.73
N VAL A 82 -5.56 19.30 7.61
CA VAL A 82 -6.20 17.99 7.42
C VAL A 82 -5.18 16.87 7.16
N ASN A 83 -4.04 17.19 6.53
CA ASN A 83 -2.96 16.25 6.19
C ASN A 83 -2.21 15.63 7.38
N ILE A 84 -2.63 15.86 8.62
CA ILE A 84 -2.13 15.16 9.81
C ILE A 84 -2.51 13.66 9.79
N LYS A 85 -3.48 13.24 8.95
CA LYS A 85 -3.79 11.81 8.75
C LYS A 85 -2.84 11.17 7.71
N LYS A 86 -2.01 10.21 8.16
CA LYS A 86 -1.05 9.36 7.39
C LYS A 86 -1.50 8.87 5.98
N LYS A 87 -2.80 8.82 5.69
CA LYS A 87 -3.36 8.32 4.42
C LYS A 87 -3.19 9.28 3.23
N PHE A 88 -2.69 10.50 3.46
CA PHE A 88 -2.57 11.55 2.45
C PHE A 88 -1.11 11.91 2.08
N GLU A 89 -0.10 11.22 2.61
CA GLU A 89 1.29 11.73 2.59
C GLU A 89 1.83 12.07 1.19
N ALA A 90 1.71 11.18 0.20
CA ALA A 90 2.27 11.46 -1.14
C ALA A 90 1.45 12.48 -1.96
N PHE A 91 0.11 12.34 -1.96
CA PHE A 91 -0.79 13.19 -2.75
C PHE A 91 -1.01 14.58 -2.12
N GLY A 92 -1.19 14.60 -0.79
CA GLY A 92 -1.27 15.82 -0.02
C GLY A 92 -0.02 16.67 -0.19
N ASN A 93 1.16 16.05 -0.34
CA ASN A 93 2.40 16.78 -0.59
C ASN A 93 2.38 17.54 -1.92
N GLU A 94 2.06 16.91 -3.05
CA GLU A 94 2.01 17.58 -4.37
C GLU A 94 0.98 18.72 -4.37
N LEU A 95 -0.24 18.45 -3.90
CA LEU A 95 -1.32 19.43 -3.83
C LEU A 95 -0.95 20.64 -2.95
N THR A 96 -0.39 20.37 -1.78
CA THR A 96 -0.03 21.44 -0.84
C THR A 96 1.17 22.24 -1.36
N ILE A 97 2.04 21.66 -2.19
CA ILE A 97 3.14 22.35 -2.87
C ILE A 97 2.60 23.32 -3.92
N ASP A 98 1.67 22.88 -4.78
CA ASP A 98 1.13 23.72 -5.86
C ASP A 98 0.31 24.90 -5.32
N LEU A 99 -0.51 24.68 -4.27
CA LEU A 99 -1.23 25.74 -3.58
C LEU A 99 -0.29 26.71 -2.86
N TYR A 100 0.73 26.19 -2.17
CA TYR A 100 1.75 27.02 -1.52
C TYR A 100 2.55 27.85 -2.53
N ARG A 101 2.96 27.28 -3.65
CA ARG A 101 3.68 27.98 -4.72
C ARG A 101 2.83 29.10 -5.29
N SER A 102 1.55 28.84 -5.56
CA SER A 102 0.62 29.86 -6.07
C SER A 102 0.47 31.02 -5.09
N PHE A 103 0.34 30.71 -3.78
CA PHE A 103 0.26 31.70 -2.71
C PHE A 103 1.54 32.54 -2.55
N VAL A 104 2.71 31.90 -2.52
CA VAL A 104 3.98 32.61 -2.38
C VAL A 104 4.31 33.43 -3.62
N THR A 105 4.01 32.91 -4.81
CA THR A 105 4.19 33.64 -6.08
C THR A 105 3.33 34.89 -6.11
N SER A 106 2.06 34.81 -5.68
CA SER A 106 1.17 35.97 -5.64
C SER A 106 1.64 37.02 -4.63
N LEU A 107 2.12 36.61 -3.46
CA LEU A 107 2.70 37.52 -2.47
C LEU A 107 3.96 38.23 -2.97
N ILE A 108 4.86 37.49 -3.64
CA ILE A 108 6.06 38.08 -4.25
C ILE A 108 5.65 39.11 -5.32
N PHE A 109 4.66 38.82 -6.15
CA PHE A 109 4.19 39.75 -7.18
C PHE A 109 3.62 41.01 -6.56
N LEU A 110 2.77 40.88 -5.53
CA LEU A 110 2.21 42.02 -4.80
C LEU A 110 3.30 42.85 -4.10
N SER A 111 4.32 42.19 -3.54
CA SER A 111 5.45 42.86 -2.90
C SER A 111 6.30 43.64 -3.91
N LEU A 112 6.63 43.03 -5.06
CA LEU A 112 7.36 43.69 -6.14
C LEU A 112 6.57 44.86 -6.73
N MET A 113 5.26 44.70 -6.90
CA MET A 113 4.37 45.79 -7.31
C MET A 113 4.43 46.97 -6.34
N ALA A 114 4.31 46.70 -5.03
CA ALA A 114 4.40 47.74 -4.01
C ALA A 114 5.77 48.43 -4.03
N LEU A 115 6.87 47.67 -4.19
CA LEU A 115 8.22 48.21 -4.25
C LEU A 115 8.42 49.14 -5.45
N ILE A 116 7.98 48.71 -6.64
CA ILE A 116 8.06 49.50 -7.87
C ILE A 116 7.19 50.76 -7.74
N SER A 117 5.98 50.63 -7.19
CA SER A 117 5.06 51.75 -6.99
C SER A 117 5.59 52.79 -6.01
N LEU A 118 6.21 52.36 -4.90
CA LEU A 118 6.80 53.27 -3.91
C LEU A 118 8.05 54.00 -4.43
N ASN A 119 8.77 53.38 -5.36
CA ASN A 119 9.99 53.93 -5.96
C ASN A 119 9.77 54.37 -7.41
N ALA A 120 8.56 54.78 -7.77
CA ALA A 120 8.19 55.13 -9.14
C ALA A 120 9.16 56.11 -9.84
N PRO A 121 9.71 57.16 -9.17
CA PRO A 121 10.68 58.07 -9.80
C PRO A 121 11.98 57.38 -10.24
N PHE A 122 12.43 56.38 -9.50
CA PHE A 122 13.65 55.62 -9.81
C PHE A 122 13.45 54.75 -11.07
N PHE A 123 12.27 54.16 -11.22
CA PHE A 123 11.93 53.31 -12.37
C PHE A 123 11.38 54.09 -13.58
N ALA A 124 11.07 55.38 -13.44
CA ALA A 124 10.49 56.23 -14.47
C ALA A 124 11.24 56.23 -15.83
N PRO A 125 12.59 56.25 -15.87
CA PRO A 125 13.32 56.19 -17.14
C PRO A 125 13.03 54.89 -17.90
N ILE A 126 12.91 53.78 -17.18
CA ILE A 126 12.67 52.45 -17.76
C ILE A 126 11.20 52.31 -18.14
N SER A 127 10.26 52.66 -17.26
CA SER A 127 8.82 52.53 -17.54
C SER A 127 8.36 53.42 -18.70
N SER A 128 9.06 54.54 -18.96
CA SER A 128 8.79 55.40 -20.11
C SER A 128 8.99 54.70 -21.47
N TRP A 129 9.81 53.65 -21.53
CA TRP A 129 10.04 52.87 -22.76
C TRP A 129 8.76 52.20 -23.27
N GLY A 130 7.81 51.89 -22.39
CA GLY A 130 6.50 51.35 -22.79
C GLY A 130 5.70 52.33 -23.66
N LYS A 131 5.91 53.64 -23.52
CA LYS A 131 5.29 54.67 -24.38
C LYS A 131 5.96 54.77 -25.76
N GLN A 132 7.22 54.37 -25.86
CA GLN A 132 8.03 54.46 -27.07
C GLN A 132 7.98 53.17 -27.89
N TYR A 133 7.90 52.01 -27.24
CA TYR A 133 7.99 50.70 -27.87
C TYR A 133 6.77 49.83 -27.53
N LEU A 134 5.75 49.88 -28.39
CA LEU A 134 4.53 49.07 -28.25
C LEU A 134 4.83 47.56 -28.18
N THR A 135 5.84 47.09 -28.91
CA THR A 135 6.28 45.68 -28.91
C THR A 135 6.73 45.21 -27.53
N LEU A 136 7.41 46.06 -26.74
CA LEU A 136 7.81 45.72 -25.37
C LEU A 136 6.60 45.58 -24.45
N VAL A 137 5.59 46.43 -24.60
CA VAL A 137 4.35 46.36 -23.83
C VAL A 137 3.59 45.08 -24.14
N VAL A 138 3.47 44.72 -25.43
CA VAL A 138 2.78 43.49 -25.86
C VAL A 138 3.49 42.23 -25.35
N LEU A 139 4.83 42.16 -25.47
CA LEU A 139 5.60 41.02 -24.98
C LEU A 139 5.51 40.88 -23.45
N SER A 140 5.63 42.00 -22.74
CA SER A 140 5.55 42.02 -21.27
C SER A 140 4.14 41.68 -20.78
N GLY A 141 3.10 42.14 -21.48
CA GLY A 141 1.71 41.77 -21.23
C GLY A 141 1.47 40.28 -21.44
N GLY A 142 1.93 39.71 -22.57
CA GLY A 142 1.80 38.28 -22.85
C GLY A 142 2.49 37.41 -21.79
N MET A 143 3.69 37.81 -21.35
CA MET A 143 4.43 37.12 -20.30
C MET A 143 3.68 37.14 -18.95
N GLY A 144 3.09 38.28 -18.60
CA GLY A 144 2.24 38.41 -17.41
C GLY A 144 0.99 37.54 -17.48
N THR A 145 0.32 37.54 -18.63
CA THR A 145 -0.86 36.70 -18.87
C THR A 145 -0.54 35.22 -18.73
N ILE A 146 0.58 34.74 -19.29
CA ILE A 146 1.01 33.34 -19.16
C ILE A 146 1.21 32.96 -17.69
N LEU A 147 1.86 33.81 -16.90
CA LEU A 147 2.12 33.56 -15.47
C LEU A 147 0.81 33.54 -14.67
N VAL A 148 -0.11 34.47 -14.92
CA VAL A 148 -1.43 34.51 -14.28
C VAL A 148 -2.26 33.27 -14.63
N ILE A 149 -2.31 32.87 -15.91
CA ILE A 149 -2.99 31.65 -16.34
C ILE A 149 -2.40 30.42 -15.64
N LYS A 150 -1.08 30.35 -15.52
CA LYS A 150 -0.41 29.27 -14.80
C LYS A 150 -0.83 29.20 -13.33
N MET A 151 -0.88 30.33 -12.63
CA MET A 151 -1.33 30.36 -11.23
C MET A 151 -2.79 29.93 -11.07
N ILE A 152 -3.67 30.38 -11.98
CA ILE A 152 -5.09 29.96 -11.99
C ILE A 152 -5.18 28.44 -12.24
N TYR A 153 -4.40 27.92 -13.18
CA TYR A 153 -4.35 26.48 -13.46
C TYR A 153 -3.87 25.68 -12.24
N ASP A 154 -2.80 26.12 -11.57
CA ASP A 154 -2.27 25.44 -10.38
C ASP A 154 -3.32 25.40 -9.25
N VAL A 155 -4.04 26.50 -9.02
CA VAL A 155 -5.13 26.55 -8.03
C VAL A 155 -6.30 25.64 -8.41
N PHE A 156 -6.76 25.69 -9.67
CA PHE A 156 -7.89 24.91 -10.15
C PHE A 156 -7.57 23.41 -10.23
N SER A 157 -6.39 23.05 -10.74
CA SER A 157 -5.90 21.67 -10.76
C SER A 157 -5.77 21.15 -9.33
N GLY A 158 -5.32 21.97 -8.39
CA GLY A 158 -5.26 21.58 -6.99
C GLY A 158 -6.64 21.27 -6.42
N ALA A 159 -7.60 22.19 -6.59
CA ALA A 159 -8.97 22.04 -6.09
C ALA A 159 -9.68 20.82 -6.69
N THR A 160 -9.59 20.62 -8.01
CA THR A 160 -10.21 19.47 -8.69
C THR A 160 -9.57 18.14 -8.30
N LYS A 161 -8.24 18.07 -8.19
CA LYS A 161 -7.55 16.88 -7.67
C LYS A 161 -8.02 16.56 -6.24
N TYR A 162 -8.17 17.58 -5.38
CA TYR A 162 -8.69 17.41 -4.02
C TYR A 162 -10.11 16.82 -4.03
N ASP A 163 -11.05 17.44 -4.75
CA ASP A 163 -12.45 16.99 -4.78
C ASP A 163 -12.61 15.58 -5.37
N MET A 164 -11.89 15.27 -6.46
CA MET A 164 -11.91 13.93 -7.05
C MET A 164 -11.39 12.87 -6.07
N ASN A 165 -10.34 13.18 -5.32
CA ASN A 165 -9.77 12.25 -4.35
C ASN A 165 -10.61 12.14 -3.08
N ASP A 166 -11.17 13.25 -2.57
CA ASP A 166 -12.08 13.25 -1.43
C ASP A 166 -13.34 12.44 -1.76
N SER A 167 -13.90 12.61 -2.96
CA SER A 167 -15.03 11.81 -3.47
C SER A 167 -14.69 10.32 -3.63
N MET A 168 -13.48 10.00 -4.08
CA MET A 168 -13.04 8.62 -4.27
C MET A 168 -12.76 7.90 -2.95
N LEU A 169 -12.22 8.62 -1.95
CA LEU A 169 -11.87 8.08 -0.65
C LEU A 169 -13.06 8.01 0.31
N THR A 170 -13.95 9.01 0.33
CA THR A 170 -15.15 9.01 1.18
C THR A 170 -16.08 7.84 0.85
N GLY A 171 -16.33 7.56 -0.44
CA GLY A 171 -17.27 6.48 -0.83
C GLY A 171 -16.82 5.06 -0.46
N GLN A 172 -15.54 4.72 -0.64
CA GLN A 172 -15.04 3.36 -0.41
C GLN A 172 -14.53 3.14 1.02
N SER A 173 -13.86 4.13 1.62
CA SER A 173 -13.29 3.97 2.96
C SER A 173 -14.32 4.12 4.07
N GLU A 174 -15.38 4.92 3.89
CA GLU A 174 -16.46 5.02 4.87
C GLU A 174 -17.32 3.74 4.89
N ALA A 175 -17.57 3.15 3.72
CA ALA A 175 -18.20 1.83 3.63
C ALA A 175 -17.34 0.75 4.28
N ALA A 176 -16.04 0.69 3.96
CA ALA A 176 -15.11 -0.27 4.56
C ALA A 176 -14.99 -0.08 6.09
N GLU A 177 -14.89 1.17 6.58
CA GLU A 177 -14.85 1.48 8.01
C GLU A 177 -16.17 1.12 8.72
N LYS A 178 -17.31 1.29 8.05
CA LYS A 178 -18.62 0.87 8.56
C LYS A 178 -18.72 -0.65 8.69
N TYR A 179 -18.35 -1.40 7.65
CA TYR A 179 -18.31 -2.87 7.71
C TYR A 179 -17.29 -3.36 8.74
N PHE A 180 -16.14 -2.68 8.85
CA PHE A 180 -15.12 -2.97 9.85
C PHE A 180 -15.65 -2.81 11.28
N LYS A 181 -16.16 -1.63 11.64
CA LYS A 181 -16.72 -1.38 12.99
C LYS A 181 -17.86 -2.33 13.32
N ARG A 182 -18.73 -2.61 12.34
CA ARG A 182 -19.82 -3.59 12.50
C ARG A 182 -19.27 -5.00 12.71
N SER A 183 -18.26 -5.41 11.95
CA SER A 183 -17.66 -6.74 12.07
C SER A 183 -17.08 -6.98 13.47
N LEU A 184 -16.33 -6.02 14.03
CA LEU A 184 -15.80 -6.11 15.40
C LEU A 184 -16.92 -6.22 16.43
N SER A 185 -17.87 -5.29 16.37
CA SER A 185 -19.00 -5.25 17.30
C SER A 185 -19.85 -6.51 17.26
N LEU A 186 -20.11 -7.05 16.07
CA LEU A 186 -20.93 -8.23 15.86
C LEU A 186 -20.20 -9.53 16.21
N LEU A 187 -18.88 -9.63 15.98
CA LEU A 187 -18.09 -10.78 16.42
C LEU A 187 -18.11 -10.89 17.95
N ASN A 188 -17.87 -9.78 18.64
CA ASN A 188 -17.93 -9.74 20.11
C ASN A 188 -19.35 -10.04 20.64
N SER A 189 -20.38 -9.44 20.03
CA SER A 189 -21.77 -9.73 20.39
C SER A 189 -22.12 -11.20 20.16
N CYS A 190 -21.66 -11.78 19.05
CA CYS A 190 -21.86 -13.19 18.73
C CYS A 190 -21.13 -14.11 19.72
N ALA A 191 -19.89 -13.78 20.11
CA ALA A 191 -19.14 -14.51 21.13
C ALA A 191 -19.87 -14.51 22.48
N SER A 192 -20.34 -13.35 22.92
CA SER A 192 -21.16 -13.20 24.14
C SER A 192 -22.43 -14.05 24.07
N HIS A 193 -23.13 -14.01 22.93
CA HIS A 193 -24.33 -14.79 22.71
C HIS A 193 -24.08 -16.30 22.73
N LEU A 194 -22.98 -16.79 22.18
CA LEU A 194 -22.60 -18.21 22.25
C LEU A 194 -22.31 -18.68 23.69
N LYS A 195 -21.82 -17.79 24.56
CA LYS A 195 -21.63 -18.05 25.99
C LYS A 195 -22.96 -18.15 26.76
N THR A 196 -24.06 -17.68 26.18
CA THR A 196 -25.40 -17.66 26.80
C THR A 196 -26.36 -18.72 26.24
N LYS A 197 -27.38 -19.12 27.00
CA LYS A 197 -28.38 -20.11 26.57
C LYS A 197 -29.45 -19.50 25.64
N ILE A 198 -29.04 -19.02 24.47
CA ILE A 198 -29.96 -18.54 23.42
C ILE A 198 -30.51 -19.67 22.56
N SER A 199 -31.58 -19.42 21.81
CA SER A 199 -32.15 -20.37 20.85
C SER A 199 -31.24 -20.54 19.62
N ALA A 200 -31.38 -21.67 18.92
CA ALA A 200 -30.63 -21.96 17.70
C ALA A 200 -30.84 -20.86 16.65
N ASP A 201 -32.09 -20.48 16.40
CA ASP A 201 -32.42 -19.48 15.37
C ASP A 201 -31.73 -18.13 15.61
N VAL A 202 -31.68 -17.69 16.88
CA VAL A 202 -31.00 -16.44 17.26
C VAL A 202 -29.48 -16.56 17.08
N ALA A 203 -28.89 -17.70 17.48
CA ALA A 203 -27.45 -17.94 17.30
C ALA A 203 -27.06 -17.97 15.81
N GLY A 204 -27.86 -18.65 14.98
CA GLY A 204 -27.66 -18.69 13.54
C GLY A 204 -27.76 -17.32 12.88
N TYR A 205 -28.73 -16.49 13.30
CA TYR A 205 -28.86 -15.11 12.84
C TYR A 205 -27.61 -14.28 13.14
N PHE A 206 -27.12 -14.28 14.39
CA PHE A 206 -25.95 -13.49 14.78
C PHE A 206 -24.67 -13.96 14.12
N ILE A 207 -24.45 -15.28 14.00
CA ILE A 207 -23.31 -15.83 13.26
C ILE A 207 -23.39 -15.41 11.79
N GLY A 208 -24.54 -15.59 11.15
CA GLY A 208 -24.75 -15.17 9.77
C GLY A 208 -24.50 -13.68 9.56
N LEU A 209 -24.98 -12.84 10.47
CA LEU A 209 -24.79 -11.39 10.41
C LEU A 209 -23.33 -10.97 10.62
N ALA A 210 -22.63 -11.55 11.61
CA ALA A 210 -21.23 -11.24 11.89
C ALA A 210 -20.34 -11.59 10.69
N PHE A 211 -20.44 -12.82 10.18
CA PHE A 211 -19.65 -13.24 9.03
C PHE A 211 -20.04 -12.55 7.73
N TYR A 212 -21.32 -12.18 7.55
CA TYR A 212 -21.74 -11.35 6.42
C TYR A 212 -20.98 -10.02 6.40
N GLU A 213 -20.88 -9.32 7.53
CA GLU A 213 -20.16 -8.05 7.60
C GLU A 213 -18.64 -8.24 7.45
N VAL A 214 -18.06 -9.29 8.04
CA VAL A 214 -16.63 -9.65 7.84
C VAL A 214 -16.32 -9.91 6.37
N PHE A 215 -17.14 -10.68 5.65
CA PHE A 215 -16.86 -10.99 4.25
C PHE A 215 -17.15 -9.82 3.31
N ASN A 216 -18.10 -8.94 3.63
CA ASN A 216 -18.25 -7.68 2.90
C ASN A 216 -17.04 -6.76 3.11
N TYR A 217 -16.53 -6.66 4.33
CA TYR A 217 -15.28 -5.95 4.60
C TYR A 217 -14.11 -6.55 3.79
N MET A 218 -14.01 -7.88 3.76
CA MET A 218 -12.98 -8.58 2.99
C MET A 218 -13.12 -8.36 1.47
N LEU A 219 -14.35 -8.31 0.93
CA LEU A 219 -14.59 -7.99 -0.48
C LEU A 219 -14.11 -6.57 -0.82
N LEU A 220 -14.33 -5.61 0.08
CA LEU A 220 -13.83 -4.24 -0.09
C LEU A 220 -12.29 -4.20 -0.02
N ALA A 221 -11.67 -4.99 0.85
CA ALA A 221 -10.21 -5.06 0.98
C ALA A 221 -9.51 -5.79 -0.19
N LYS A 222 -10.11 -6.85 -0.73
CA LYS A 222 -9.54 -7.67 -1.83
C LYS A 222 -9.95 -7.20 -3.23
N GLY A 223 -11.03 -6.42 -3.37
CA GLY A 223 -11.68 -6.18 -4.65
C GLY A 223 -12.64 -7.31 -5.05
N GLU A 224 -13.22 -7.26 -6.26
CA GLU A 224 -14.19 -8.26 -6.71
C GLU A 224 -13.61 -9.68 -6.74
N HIS A 225 -14.07 -10.54 -5.82
CA HIS A 225 -13.64 -11.93 -5.70
C HIS A 225 -14.85 -12.87 -5.63
N LYS A 226 -14.95 -13.81 -6.58
CA LYS A 226 -16.12 -14.70 -6.72
C LYS A 226 -16.39 -15.53 -5.47
N GLU A 227 -15.35 -16.14 -4.90
CA GLU A 227 -15.50 -16.96 -3.70
C GLU A 227 -16.00 -16.16 -2.49
N VAL A 228 -15.58 -14.90 -2.37
CA VAL A 228 -16.02 -14.03 -1.28
C VAL A 228 -17.49 -13.66 -1.45
N ARG A 229 -17.95 -13.44 -2.69
CA ARG A 229 -19.38 -13.26 -2.99
C ARG A 229 -20.20 -14.50 -2.65
N ASP A 230 -19.67 -15.69 -2.93
CA ASP A 230 -20.34 -16.94 -2.58
C ASP A 230 -20.46 -17.09 -1.05
N LEU A 231 -19.43 -16.71 -0.29
CA LEU A 231 -19.48 -16.65 1.17
C LEU A 231 -20.46 -15.61 1.71
N ILE A 232 -20.55 -14.43 1.07
CA ILE A 232 -21.55 -13.40 1.40
C ILE A 232 -22.97 -13.92 1.16
N SER A 233 -23.19 -14.64 0.05
CA SER A 233 -24.47 -15.29 -0.25
C SER A 233 -24.84 -16.35 0.80
N GLN A 234 -23.87 -17.22 1.17
CA GLN A 234 -24.07 -18.24 2.20
C GLN A 234 -24.38 -17.64 3.57
N THR A 235 -23.69 -16.58 3.97
CA THR A 235 -23.92 -15.89 5.24
C THR A 235 -25.23 -15.10 5.25
N ALA A 236 -25.64 -14.53 4.12
CA ALA A 236 -26.96 -13.94 3.94
C ALA A 236 -28.10 -14.97 4.05
N GLN A 237 -27.90 -16.18 3.53
CA GLN A 237 -28.83 -17.30 3.71
C GLN A 237 -28.91 -17.73 5.18
N LEU A 238 -27.76 -17.88 5.85
CA LEU A 238 -27.71 -18.23 7.27
C LEU A 238 -28.42 -17.18 8.15
N LYS A 239 -28.25 -15.89 7.82
CA LYS A 239 -28.95 -14.77 8.46
C LYS A 239 -30.46 -14.81 8.23
N SER A 240 -30.92 -15.11 7.01
CA SER A 240 -32.34 -15.07 6.66
C SER A 240 -33.13 -16.33 7.03
N LYS A 241 -32.46 -17.49 7.03
CA LYS A 241 -33.04 -18.81 7.34
C LYS A 241 -32.04 -19.63 8.18
N PRO A 242 -31.91 -19.32 9.48
CA PRO A 242 -31.01 -20.06 10.36
C PRO A 242 -31.49 -21.51 10.55
N PRO A 243 -30.55 -22.49 10.66
CA PRO A 243 -30.90 -23.86 11.00
C PRO A 243 -31.52 -23.97 12.39
N LYS A 244 -32.44 -24.92 12.56
CA LYS A 244 -33.08 -25.18 13.87
C LYS A 244 -32.16 -25.93 14.85
N SER A 245 -31.09 -26.55 14.34
CA SER A 245 -30.15 -27.34 15.14
C SER A 245 -28.95 -26.50 15.57
N LYS A 246 -28.70 -26.40 16.88
CA LYS A 246 -27.50 -25.74 17.43
C LYS A 246 -26.20 -26.37 16.91
N LYS A 247 -26.19 -27.70 16.80
CA LYS A 247 -25.04 -28.44 16.28
C LYS A 247 -24.72 -28.05 14.84
N GLU A 248 -25.75 -27.94 13.99
CA GLU A 248 -25.59 -27.55 12.59
C GLU A 248 -25.08 -26.09 12.45
N ILE A 249 -25.58 -25.18 13.29
CA ILE A 249 -25.09 -23.79 13.33
C ILE A 249 -23.61 -23.74 13.72
N SER A 250 -23.24 -24.49 14.75
CA SER A 250 -21.86 -24.62 15.22
C SER A 250 -20.93 -25.17 14.14
N GLU A 251 -21.34 -26.21 13.41
CA GLU A 251 -20.59 -26.77 12.28
C GLU A 251 -20.44 -25.76 11.14
N LYS A 252 -21.51 -25.03 10.78
CA LYS A 252 -21.43 -23.94 9.81
C LYS A 252 -20.48 -22.83 10.25
N CYS A 253 -20.49 -22.46 11.54
CA CYS A 253 -19.56 -21.48 12.09
C CYS A 253 -18.11 -21.91 11.90
N VAL A 254 -17.75 -23.16 12.21
CA VAL A 254 -16.40 -23.71 11.98
C VAL A 254 -15.99 -23.59 10.50
N ILE A 255 -16.88 -23.89 9.57
CA ILE A 255 -16.61 -23.75 8.13
C ILE A 255 -16.30 -22.29 7.79
N LEU A 256 -17.10 -21.34 8.29
CA LEU A 256 -16.91 -19.91 8.04
C LEU A 256 -15.58 -19.39 8.63
N VAL A 257 -15.22 -19.83 9.85
CA VAL A 257 -13.92 -19.52 10.47
C VAL A 257 -12.77 -20.03 9.60
N ARG A 258 -12.83 -21.28 9.13
CA ARG A 258 -11.79 -21.86 8.27
C ARG A 258 -11.64 -21.06 6.97
N ARG A 259 -12.75 -20.62 6.38
CA ARG A 259 -12.76 -19.79 5.16
C ARG A 259 -12.19 -18.38 5.40
N PHE A 260 -12.47 -17.80 6.57
CA PHE A 260 -11.84 -16.56 7.00
C PHE A 260 -10.32 -16.73 7.09
N LEU A 261 -9.83 -17.74 7.80
CA LEU A 261 -8.38 -18.00 7.94
C LEU A 261 -7.69 -18.26 6.61
N ALA A 262 -8.31 -19.05 5.72
CA ALA A 262 -7.78 -19.28 4.37
C ALA A 262 -7.67 -17.99 3.54
N SER A 263 -8.43 -16.96 3.90
CA SER A 263 -8.38 -15.66 3.24
C SER A 263 -7.33 -14.72 3.80
N VAL A 264 -6.73 -15.03 4.94
CA VAL A 264 -5.65 -14.25 5.57
C VAL A 264 -4.36 -14.46 4.79
N THR A 265 -3.79 -13.38 4.30
CA THR A 265 -2.60 -13.33 3.44
C THR A 265 -1.37 -12.73 4.14
N SER A 266 -1.55 -12.03 5.26
CA SER A 266 -0.45 -11.41 6.02
C SER A 266 -0.69 -11.54 7.51
N LEU A 267 0.37 -11.85 8.25
CA LEU A 267 0.44 -11.90 9.71
C LEU A 267 1.63 -11.05 10.16
N ALA A 268 1.58 -9.74 9.88
CA ALA A 268 2.72 -8.84 10.04
C ALA A 268 3.13 -8.59 11.51
N ASP A 269 2.16 -8.46 12.41
CA ASP A 269 2.41 -8.16 13.83
C ASP A 269 2.26 -9.38 14.75
N SER A 270 2.97 -9.34 15.88
CA SER A 270 3.03 -10.43 16.86
C SER A 270 1.68 -10.75 17.53
N ARG A 271 0.80 -9.76 17.69
CA ARG A 271 -0.54 -9.94 18.28
C ARG A 271 -1.42 -10.74 17.32
N THR A 272 -1.45 -10.38 16.04
CA THR A 272 -2.19 -11.12 15.01
C THR A 272 -1.65 -12.54 14.82
N GLN A 273 -0.33 -12.73 14.86
CA GLN A 273 0.27 -14.08 14.81
C GLN A 273 -0.17 -14.95 15.99
N LYS A 274 -0.22 -14.37 17.20
CA LYS A 274 -0.68 -15.06 18.41
C LYS A 274 -2.15 -15.45 18.29
N SER A 275 -3.02 -14.52 17.89
CA SER A 275 -4.45 -14.79 17.70
C SER A 275 -4.70 -15.84 16.63
N HIS A 276 -4.02 -15.76 15.49
CA HIS A 276 -4.09 -16.78 14.44
C HIS A 276 -3.71 -18.17 14.96
N LYS A 277 -2.62 -18.28 15.74
CA LYS A 277 -2.20 -19.54 16.37
C LYS A 277 -3.25 -20.06 17.37
N ASN A 278 -3.81 -19.19 18.19
CA ASN A 278 -4.85 -19.55 19.16
C ASN A 278 -6.10 -20.11 18.45
N ILE A 279 -6.56 -19.47 17.38
CA ILE A 279 -7.69 -19.96 16.58
C ILE A 279 -7.39 -21.37 16.02
N GLN A 280 -6.18 -21.59 15.48
CA GLN A 280 -5.79 -22.89 14.95
C GLN A 280 -5.78 -23.98 16.03
N LEU A 281 -5.32 -23.67 17.25
CA LEU A 281 -5.33 -24.60 18.38
C LEU A 281 -6.76 -24.96 18.82
N GLU A 282 -7.66 -23.98 18.87
CA GLU A 282 -9.07 -24.23 19.20
C GLU A 282 -9.78 -25.04 18.11
N LEU A 283 -9.55 -24.72 16.83
CA LEU A 283 -10.09 -25.50 15.71
C LEU A 283 -9.59 -26.94 15.71
N LYS A 284 -8.32 -27.16 16.06
CA LYS A 284 -7.75 -28.50 16.23
C LYS A 284 -8.42 -29.24 17.40
N SER A 285 -8.60 -28.56 18.54
CA SER A 285 -9.26 -29.12 19.71
C SER A 285 -10.71 -29.52 19.44
N ILE A 286 -11.44 -28.72 18.66
CA ILE A 286 -12.80 -29.04 18.19
C ILE A 286 -12.83 -30.30 17.32
N GLN A 287 -11.80 -30.51 16.51
CA GLN A 287 -11.72 -31.67 15.61
C GLN A 287 -11.32 -32.96 16.35
N GLU A 288 -10.47 -32.86 17.38
CA GLU A 288 -9.96 -34.02 18.13
C GLU A 288 -10.92 -34.49 19.23
N ASN A 289 -11.67 -33.59 19.87
CA ASN A 289 -12.56 -33.91 20.98
C ASN A 289 -13.99 -34.25 20.52
N VAL A 290 -14.13 -35.34 19.76
CA VAL A 290 -15.41 -35.84 19.28
C VAL A 290 -16.22 -36.42 20.45
N GLY A 291 -17.08 -35.60 21.05
CA GLY A 291 -17.92 -35.99 22.19
C GLY A 291 -18.04 -34.95 23.31
N GLU A 292 -17.39 -33.79 23.19
CA GLU A 292 -17.57 -32.71 24.18
C GLU A 292 -19.00 -32.16 24.21
N SER A 293 -19.40 -31.60 25.35
CA SER A 293 -20.73 -31.01 25.49
C SER A 293 -20.87 -29.79 24.57
N GLN A 294 -22.08 -29.56 24.08
CA GLN A 294 -22.38 -28.40 23.21
C GLN A 294 -22.04 -27.06 23.90
N GLU A 295 -22.06 -27.01 25.23
CA GLU A 295 -21.71 -25.81 26.01
C GLU A 295 -20.20 -25.52 25.93
N VAL A 296 -19.35 -26.54 26.04
CA VAL A 296 -17.90 -26.40 25.86
C VAL A 296 -17.58 -26.01 24.41
N PHE A 297 -18.28 -26.62 23.45
CA PHE A 297 -18.11 -26.32 22.02
C PHE A 297 -18.40 -24.86 21.71
N ASN A 298 -19.51 -24.35 22.25
CA ASN A 298 -19.89 -22.96 22.08
C ASN A 298 -18.89 -22.00 22.74
N LEU A 299 -18.29 -22.39 23.87
CA LEU A 299 -17.27 -21.59 24.55
C LEU A 299 -16.00 -21.48 23.69
N ARG A 300 -15.55 -22.59 23.09
CA ARG A 300 -14.41 -22.59 22.16
C ARG A 300 -14.69 -21.72 20.93
N LEU A 301 -15.89 -21.84 20.34
CA LEU A 301 -16.30 -20.97 19.24
C LEU A 301 -16.30 -19.49 19.65
N ALA A 302 -16.77 -19.17 20.86
CA ALA A 302 -16.75 -17.79 21.34
C ALA A 302 -15.32 -17.26 21.45
N THR A 303 -14.38 -18.04 21.98
CA THR A 303 -12.95 -17.69 22.01
C THR A 303 -12.38 -17.50 20.60
N ILE A 304 -12.74 -18.35 19.64
CA ILE A 304 -12.33 -18.18 18.24
C ILE A 304 -12.83 -16.84 17.67
N LEU A 305 -14.08 -16.47 17.92
CA LEU A 305 -14.64 -15.21 17.41
C LEU A 305 -13.98 -13.98 18.07
N GLU A 306 -13.61 -14.06 19.35
CA GLU A 306 -12.85 -13.02 20.06
C GLU A 306 -11.44 -12.87 19.46
N GLU A 307 -10.75 -13.97 19.18
CA GLU A 307 -9.42 -13.91 18.53
C GLU A 307 -9.51 -13.40 17.07
N MET A 308 -10.60 -13.70 16.35
CA MET A 308 -10.85 -13.12 15.03
C MET A 308 -11.07 -11.60 15.09
N GLU A 309 -11.81 -11.14 16.09
CA GLU A 309 -12.01 -9.71 16.36
C GLU A 309 -10.68 -9.03 16.66
N ASP A 310 -9.83 -9.63 17.49
CA ASP A 310 -8.48 -9.15 17.79
C ASP A 310 -7.60 -9.05 16.53
N MET A 311 -7.63 -10.05 15.65
CA MET A 311 -6.90 -10.01 14.38
C MET A 311 -7.38 -8.85 13.50
N LEU A 312 -8.69 -8.71 13.32
CA LEU A 312 -9.29 -7.64 12.53
C LEU A 312 -8.94 -6.28 13.14
N ALA A 313 -9.04 -6.11 14.45
CA ALA A 313 -8.71 -4.88 15.16
C ALA A 313 -7.23 -4.51 15.01
N SER A 314 -6.33 -5.49 14.97
CA SER A 314 -4.88 -5.28 14.87
C SER A 314 -4.42 -4.90 13.46
N GLN A 315 -4.89 -5.60 12.42
CA GLN A 315 -4.36 -5.43 11.05
C GLN A 315 -5.37 -4.96 10.00
N GLY A 316 -6.68 -5.02 10.29
CA GLY A 316 -7.73 -4.58 9.36
C GLY A 316 -7.57 -5.15 7.95
N GLU A 317 -7.53 -4.27 6.95
CA GLU A 317 -7.43 -4.63 5.53
C GLU A 317 -6.11 -5.34 5.19
N MET A 318 -5.04 -5.09 5.95
CA MET A 318 -3.74 -5.70 5.69
C MET A 318 -3.76 -7.22 5.86
N LEU A 319 -4.71 -7.76 6.64
CA LEU A 319 -4.92 -9.21 6.73
C LEU A 319 -5.19 -9.83 5.37
N PHE A 320 -5.91 -9.13 4.49
CA PHE A 320 -6.47 -9.69 3.26
C PHE A 320 -5.77 -9.21 1.99
N LYS A 321 -4.89 -8.21 2.12
CA LYS A 321 -4.18 -7.63 0.99
C LYS A 321 -2.97 -8.48 0.63
N LYS A 322 -2.98 -9.08 -0.56
CA LYS A 322 -1.83 -9.78 -1.13
C LYS A 322 -0.64 -8.80 -1.16
N ARG A 323 0.48 -9.13 -0.49
CA ARG A 323 1.71 -8.36 -0.66
C ARG A 323 2.08 -8.44 -2.14
N LEU A 324 2.32 -7.29 -2.77
CA LEU A 324 3.09 -7.28 -4.00
C LEU A 324 4.48 -7.79 -3.61
N GLU A 325 4.80 -9.03 -3.97
CA GLU A 325 6.16 -9.54 -3.85
C GLU A 325 7.02 -8.73 -4.82
N ILE A 326 7.79 -7.81 -4.26
CA ILE A 326 8.78 -7.04 -5.01
C ILE A 326 10.08 -7.81 -4.84
N GLU A 327 10.45 -8.56 -5.85
CA GLU A 327 11.68 -9.36 -5.84
C GLU A 327 12.66 -8.87 -6.91
N ARG A 328 13.96 -9.00 -6.63
CA ARG A 328 15.02 -8.89 -7.63
C ARG A 328 15.81 -10.19 -7.69
N LYS A 329 16.17 -10.61 -8.90
CA LYS A 329 16.83 -11.90 -9.16
C LYS A 329 18.14 -11.70 -9.91
N PHE A 330 19.18 -12.40 -9.50
CA PHE A 330 20.53 -12.22 -10.02
C PHE A 330 21.21 -13.56 -10.30
N LEU A 331 22.03 -13.59 -11.34
CA LEU A 331 23.03 -14.63 -11.53
C LEU A 331 24.16 -14.47 -10.51
N VAL A 332 24.77 -15.58 -10.13
CA VAL A 332 25.87 -15.59 -9.16
C VAL A 332 27.10 -16.24 -9.78
N LYS A 333 28.22 -15.51 -9.77
CA LYS A 333 29.50 -16.00 -10.31
C LYS A 333 30.31 -16.78 -9.27
N SER A 334 30.41 -16.23 -8.06
CA SER A 334 31.28 -16.76 -7.00
C SER A 334 30.55 -16.67 -5.66
N PRO A 335 29.74 -17.68 -5.29
CA PRO A 335 28.99 -17.63 -4.04
C PRO A 335 29.94 -17.55 -2.83
N PRO A 336 29.51 -16.93 -1.71
CA PRO A 336 30.31 -16.88 -0.49
C PRO A 336 30.46 -18.27 0.14
N SER A 337 31.25 -18.38 1.22
CA SER A 337 31.33 -19.63 1.99
C SER A 337 29.96 -19.97 2.59
N LEU A 338 29.41 -21.14 2.24
CA LEU A 338 28.02 -21.48 2.55
C LEU A 338 27.83 -22.34 3.80
N ASN A 339 28.91 -22.89 4.37
CA ASN A 339 28.85 -23.91 5.41
C ASN A 339 28.14 -23.45 6.70
N SER A 340 28.07 -22.14 6.94
CA SER A 340 27.46 -21.53 8.12
C SER A 340 26.00 -21.14 7.94
N TYR A 341 25.43 -21.22 6.73
CA TYR A 341 24.08 -20.73 6.46
C TYR A 341 23.03 -21.85 6.48
N PRO A 342 21.80 -21.56 6.95
CA PRO A 342 20.68 -22.49 6.81
C PRO A 342 20.47 -22.87 5.35
N LYS A 343 20.25 -24.17 5.10
CA LYS A 343 19.97 -24.71 3.78
C LYS A 343 18.72 -25.57 3.77
N THR A 344 18.00 -25.54 2.66
CA THR A 344 16.83 -26.37 2.41
C THR A 344 16.99 -27.03 1.05
N GLU A 345 16.89 -28.35 1.01
CA GLU A 345 16.81 -29.09 -0.24
C GLU A 345 15.38 -29.00 -0.78
N ILE A 346 15.27 -28.60 -2.05
CA ILE A 346 14.00 -28.36 -2.71
C ILE A 346 13.94 -29.21 -3.98
N LEU A 347 12.90 -30.04 -4.04
CA LEU A 347 12.50 -30.76 -5.24
C LEU A 347 11.14 -30.23 -5.66
N GLN A 348 11.01 -29.77 -6.89
CA GLN A 348 9.73 -29.30 -7.39
C GLN A 348 9.48 -29.79 -8.81
N GLY A 349 8.22 -30.06 -9.12
CA GLY A 349 7.78 -30.58 -10.40
C GLY A 349 6.48 -29.94 -10.85
N TYR A 350 6.34 -29.75 -12.15
CA TYR A 350 5.17 -29.10 -12.75
C TYR A 350 4.28 -30.15 -13.42
N LEU A 351 3.02 -30.23 -12.98
CA LEU A 351 1.99 -31.09 -13.54
C LEU A 351 1.33 -30.43 -14.77
N VAL A 352 1.12 -29.11 -14.70
CA VAL A 352 0.52 -28.29 -15.78
C VAL A 352 1.46 -27.13 -16.12
N SER A 353 1.69 -26.89 -17.42
CA SER A 353 2.61 -25.88 -17.96
C SER A 353 1.94 -24.49 -18.00
N PRO A 354 2.69 -23.38 -17.82
CA PRO A 354 2.19 -22.03 -17.49
C PRO A 354 1.31 -21.29 -18.52
N LYS A 355 0.74 -21.96 -19.53
CA LYS A 355 -0.29 -21.37 -20.41
C LYS A 355 -1.66 -21.39 -19.73
N GLY A 356 -1.91 -20.42 -18.84
CA GLY A 356 -3.22 -20.18 -18.22
C GLY A 356 -3.39 -20.76 -16.81
N GLU A 357 -2.78 -21.90 -16.53
CA GLU A 357 -2.83 -22.58 -15.22
C GLU A 357 -1.47 -23.22 -14.92
N GLU A 358 -0.94 -23.00 -13.72
CA GLU A 358 0.29 -23.62 -13.24
C GLU A 358 -0.08 -24.52 -12.06
N LEU A 359 0.21 -25.82 -12.18
CA LEU A 359 0.07 -26.75 -11.06
C LEU A 359 1.45 -27.31 -10.72
N ARG A 360 1.96 -26.95 -9.55
CA ARG A 360 3.29 -27.31 -9.06
C ARG A 360 3.16 -28.15 -7.80
N ILE A 361 3.96 -29.21 -7.70
CA ILE A 361 4.21 -29.91 -6.44
C ILE A 361 5.64 -29.63 -5.99
N ARG A 362 5.85 -29.47 -4.69
CA ARG A 362 7.15 -29.10 -4.11
C ARG A 362 7.39 -29.83 -2.81
N LYS A 363 8.56 -30.46 -2.67
CA LYS A 363 9.16 -30.85 -1.40
C LYS A 363 10.19 -29.79 -1.02
N ALA A 364 10.13 -29.29 0.22
CA ALA A 364 11.13 -28.39 0.78
C ALA A 364 11.53 -28.90 2.17
N GLY A 365 12.74 -29.44 2.29
CA GLY A 365 13.15 -30.19 3.47
C GLY A 365 12.21 -31.39 3.69
N GLU A 366 11.57 -31.45 4.85
CA GLU A 366 10.62 -32.53 5.22
C GLU A 366 9.15 -32.21 4.87
N ALA A 367 8.85 -31.02 4.35
CA ALA A 367 7.48 -30.59 4.05
C ALA A 367 7.15 -30.72 2.56
N PHE A 368 5.87 -31.00 2.26
CA PHE A 368 5.36 -31.20 0.91
C PHE A 368 4.18 -30.26 0.63
N PHE A 369 4.16 -29.71 -0.58
CA PHE A 369 3.22 -28.66 -0.99
C PHE A 369 2.67 -28.93 -2.38
N LYS A 370 1.43 -28.51 -2.61
CA LYS A 370 0.81 -28.34 -3.93
C LYS A 370 0.44 -26.88 -4.11
N THR A 371 0.94 -26.26 -5.18
CA THR A 371 0.64 -24.88 -5.54
C THR A 371 -0.17 -24.87 -6.84
N THR A 372 -1.31 -24.18 -6.85
CA THR A 372 -2.11 -23.94 -8.05
C THR A 372 -2.11 -22.44 -8.34
N LYS A 373 -1.65 -22.03 -9.53
CA LYS A 373 -1.77 -20.65 -10.01
C LYS A 373 -2.75 -20.59 -11.17
N LYS A 374 -3.72 -19.68 -11.13
CA LYS A 374 -4.74 -19.50 -12.17
C LYS A 374 -4.79 -18.05 -12.63
N ASP A 375 -4.79 -17.86 -13.95
CA ASP A 375 -5.11 -16.56 -14.54
C ASP A 375 -6.60 -16.25 -14.30
N THR A 376 -6.89 -15.09 -13.74
CA THR A 376 -8.28 -14.61 -13.57
C THR A 376 -8.68 -13.72 -14.73
N SER A 377 -9.99 -13.56 -14.95
CA SER A 377 -10.56 -12.76 -16.05
C SER A 377 -10.20 -11.26 -16.01
N LEU A 378 -9.57 -10.79 -14.93
CA LEU A 378 -9.18 -9.39 -14.72
C LEU A 378 -7.66 -9.17 -14.87
N GLY A 379 -6.92 -10.14 -15.40
CA GLY A 379 -5.47 -10.02 -15.63
C GLY A 379 -4.61 -10.17 -14.36
N SER A 380 -5.19 -10.66 -13.25
CA SER A 380 -4.46 -11.00 -12.03
C SER A 380 -4.31 -12.52 -11.90
N ARG A 381 -3.24 -12.98 -11.23
CA ARG A 381 -2.97 -14.40 -10.94
C ARG A 381 -3.33 -14.76 -9.51
N GLU A 382 -4.29 -15.66 -9.36
CA GLU A 382 -4.58 -16.33 -8.09
C GLU A 382 -3.52 -17.41 -7.84
N GLU A 383 -3.03 -17.53 -6.60
CA GLU A 383 -2.07 -18.56 -6.20
C GLU A 383 -2.54 -19.15 -4.88
N ILE A 384 -2.73 -20.46 -4.86
CA ILE A 384 -3.16 -21.24 -3.70
C ILE A 384 -2.07 -22.27 -3.41
N GLU A 385 -1.51 -22.24 -2.20
CA GLU A 385 -0.54 -23.23 -1.73
C GLU A 385 -1.15 -24.05 -0.58
N GLU A 386 -1.13 -25.37 -0.73
CA GLU A 386 -1.68 -26.33 0.22
C GLU A 386 -0.60 -27.30 0.67
N TYR A 387 -0.58 -27.66 1.96
CA TYR A 387 0.21 -28.79 2.45
C TYR A 387 -0.40 -30.09 1.93
N ILE A 388 0.44 -31.00 1.46
CA ILE A 388 0.04 -32.35 1.03
C ILE A 388 0.82 -33.40 1.81
N SER A 389 0.32 -34.64 1.83
CA SER A 389 1.06 -35.75 2.44
C SER A 389 2.23 -36.18 1.56
N LYS A 390 3.20 -36.88 2.17
CA LYS A 390 4.33 -37.47 1.43
C LYS A 390 3.84 -38.44 0.36
N GLU A 391 2.86 -39.28 0.69
CA GLU A 391 2.27 -40.27 -0.20
C GLU A 391 1.58 -39.61 -1.40
N GLU A 392 0.89 -38.49 -1.16
CA GLU A 392 0.28 -37.70 -2.22
C GLU A 392 1.35 -37.08 -3.14
N PHE A 393 2.42 -36.51 -2.57
CA PHE A 393 3.53 -35.98 -3.34
C PHE A 393 4.18 -37.07 -4.20
N GLU A 394 4.51 -38.23 -3.64
CA GLU A 394 5.16 -39.34 -4.35
C GLU A 394 4.29 -39.83 -5.52
N ARG A 395 2.97 -39.98 -5.31
CA ARG A 395 2.03 -40.36 -6.38
C ARG A 395 1.98 -39.35 -7.53
N LEU A 396 2.09 -38.05 -7.23
CA LEU A 396 2.07 -37.00 -8.23
C LEU A 396 3.44 -36.76 -8.87
N TRP A 397 4.53 -37.11 -8.19
CA TRP A 397 5.90 -36.85 -8.61
C TRP A 397 6.20 -37.46 -9.98
N ASP A 398 5.80 -38.70 -10.22
CA ASP A 398 6.04 -39.40 -11.49
C ASP A 398 5.45 -38.67 -12.70
N GLN A 399 4.34 -37.96 -12.52
CA GLN A 399 3.68 -37.18 -13.59
C GLN A 399 4.41 -35.88 -13.96
N THR A 400 5.42 -35.50 -13.18
CA THR A 400 6.23 -34.29 -13.42
C THR A 400 7.50 -34.58 -14.24
N GLU A 401 7.69 -35.81 -14.71
CA GLU A 401 8.88 -36.16 -15.49
C GLU A 401 9.11 -35.21 -16.68
N GLY A 402 10.38 -34.85 -16.89
CA GLY A 402 10.77 -33.83 -17.87
C GLY A 402 10.50 -32.38 -17.46
N ARG A 403 9.78 -32.13 -16.35
CA ARG A 403 9.39 -30.80 -15.86
C ARG A 403 9.74 -30.63 -14.36
N ARG A 404 11.00 -30.90 -14.01
CA ARG A 404 11.50 -30.95 -12.62
C ARG A 404 12.65 -29.98 -12.40
N ILE A 405 12.67 -29.40 -11.20
CA ILE A 405 13.79 -28.65 -10.65
C ILE A 405 14.22 -29.30 -9.35
N GLU A 406 15.53 -29.47 -9.24
CA GLU A 406 16.23 -29.81 -8.02
C GLU A 406 17.14 -28.64 -7.68
N LYS A 407 17.07 -28.13 -6.45
CA LYS A 407 17.96 -27.08 -5.97
C LYS A 407 18.17 -27.15 -4.46
N THR A 408 19.30 -26.62 -4.01
CA THR A 408 19.54 -26.33 -2.59
C THR A 408 19.47 -24.83 -2.39
N ARG A 409 18.52 -24.37 -1.56
CA ARG A 409 18.35 -22.96 -1.21
C ARG A 409 19.07 -22.65 0.09
N TYR A 410 20.01 -21.71 0.05
CA TYR A 410 20.68 -21.15 1.20
C TYR A 410 20.07 -19.80 1.56
N ARG A 411 19.92 -19.52 2.85
CA ARG A 411 19.42 -18.23 3.35
C ARG A 411 20.56 -17.43 3.97
N ILE A 412 20.90 -16.32 3.32
CA ILE A 412 22.07 -15.51 3.67
C ILE A 412 21.57 -14.14 4.15
N PRO A 413 21.70 -13.79 5.44
CA PRO A 413 21.29 -12.48 5.95
C PRO A 413 22.19 -11.37 5.38
N THR A 414 21.61 -10.24 4.98
CA THR A 414 22.31 -9.06 4.44
C THR A 414 21.58 -7.80 4.87
N GLU A 415 22.20 -6.93 5.68
CA GLU A 415 21.70 -5.59 6.07
C GLU A 415 20.17 -5.44 6.20
N GLY A 416 19.55 -6.25 7.06
CA GLY A 416 18.10 -6.19 7.32
C GLY A 416 17.20 -6.87 6.28
N LEU A 417 17.81 -7.53 5.29
CA LEU A 417 17.17 -8.38 4.28
C LEU A 417 17.75 -9.81 4.36
N GLU A 418 17.12 -10.73 3.63
CA GLU A 418 17.58 -12.10 3.45
C GLU A 418 17.76 -12.37 1.95
N VAL A 419 18.90 -12.93 1.57
CA VAL A 419 19.16 -13.40 0.21
C VAL A 419 18.88 -14.89 0.16
N GLU A 420 17.99 -15.30 -0.73
CA GLU A 420 17.75 -16.71 -1.04
C GLU A 420 18.66 -17.12 -2.21
N LEU A 421 19.74 -17.85 -1.91
CA LEU A 421 20.70 -18.35 -2.87
C LEU A 421 20.37 -19.78 -3.28
N ASP A 422 19.94 -19.96 -4.52
CA ASP A 422 19.62 -21.25 -5.11
C ASP A 422 20.79 -21.83 -5.91
N ILE A 423 21.27 -23.00 -5.49
CA ILE A 423 22.21 -23.81 -6.27
C ILE A 423 21.42 -24.94 -6.92
N PHE A 424 21.34 -24.92 -8.26
CA PHE A 424 20.56 -25.90 -9.01
C PHE A 424 21.35 -27.20 -9.21
N GLY A 425 20.63 -28.32 -9.07
CA GLY A 425 21.10 -29.68 -9.30
C GLY A 425 20.60 -30.28 -10.62
N GLY A 426 20.77 -31.59 -10.77
CA GLY A 426 20.28 -32.35 -11.93
C GLY A 426 20.69 -31.76 -13.29
N LYS A 427 19.71 -31.60 -14.19
CA LYS A 427 19.90 -31.05 -15.55
C LYS A 427 20.34 -29.58 -15.59
N LYS A 428 20.17 -28.85 -14.50
CA LYS A 428 20.54 -27.42 -14.38
C LYS A 428 21.77 -27.21 -13.49
N LYS A 429 22.56 -28.28 -13.27
CA LYS A 429 23.81 -28.22 -12.50
C LYS A 429 24.73 -27.13 -13.04
N GLY A 430 25.18 -26.25 -12.14
CA GLY A 430 26.05 -25.12 -12.47
C GLY A 430 25.32 -23.77 -12.55
N LEU A 431 23.99 -23.76 -12.60
CA LEU A 431 23.21 -22.54 -12.44
C LEU A 431 23.12 -22.16 -10.96
N VAL A 432 23.42 -20.91 -10.64
CA VAL A 432 23.26 -20.33 -9.30
C VAL A 432 22.52 -19.01 -9.43
N LEU A 433 21.42 -18.87 -8.67
CA LEU A 433 20.59 -17.68 -8.65
C LEU A 433 20.46 -17.13 -7.23
N ALA A 434 20.48 -15.81 -7.09
CA ALA A 434 20.15 -15.12 -5.85
C ALA A 434 18.84 -14.37 -6.03
N GLU A 435 17.90 -14.56 -5.12
CA GLU A 435 16.64 -13.84 -5.03
C GLU A 435 16.65 -12.99 -3.76
N VAL A 436 16.18 -11.75 -3.86
CA VAL A 436 16.04 -10.83 -2.72
C VAL A 436 14.64 -10.25 -2.77
N GLU A 437 13.90 -10.39 -1.67
CA GLU A 437 12.55 -9.85 -1.51
C GLU A 437 12.57 -8.51 -0.78
N PHE A 438 11.70 -7.61 -1.20
CA PHE A 438 11.59 -6.24 -0.69
C PHE A 438 10.16 -5.91 -0.27
N GLU A 439 10.05 -5.13 0.81
CA GLU A 439 8.77 -4.66 1.31
C GLU A 439 8.17 -3.51 0.47
N SER A 440 9.01 -2.83 -0.32
CA SER A 440 8.62 -1.71 -1.17
C SER A 440 9.56 -1.53 -2.36
N LYS A 441 9.11 -0.78 -3.38
CA LYS A 441 9.91 -0.54 -4.59
C LYS A 441 11.09 0.38 -4.29
N GLU A 442 10.92 1.29 -3.34
CA GLU A 442 11.93 2.23 -2.88
C GLU A 442 13.10 1.46 -2.26
N LYS A 443 12.83 0.53 -1.32
CA LYS A 443 13.86 -0.35 -0.76
C LYS A 443 14.55 -1.21 -1.82
N ALA A 444 13.80 -1.71 -2.81
CA ALA A 444 14.37 -2.48 -3.92
C ALA A 444 15.34 -1.66 -4.78
N ASN A 445 15.03 -0.38 -5.00
CA ASN A 445 15.86 0.56 -5.76
C ASN A 445 17.12 1.00 -4.99
N GLU A 446 17.03 1.10 -3.67
CA GLU A 446 18.17 1.45 -2.80
C GLU A 446 19.11 0.26 -2.53
N PHE A 447 18.68 -0.96 -2.84
CA PHE A 447 19.44 -2.17 -2.55
C PHE A 447 20.78 -2.21 -3.28
N CYS A 448 21.85 -2.20 -2.49
CA CYS A 448 23.21 -2.37 -2.96
C CYS A 448 23.53 -3.87 -3.07
N CYS A 449 23.75 -4.33 -4.30
CA CYS A 449 24.02 -5.74 -4.57
C CYS A 449 25.38 -6.16 -4.00
N PRO A 450 25.48 -7.29 -3.29
CA PRO A 450 26.76 -7.86 -2.87
C PRO A 450 27.70 -8.09 -4.05
N SER A 451 29.02 -8.02 -3.81
CA SER A 451 30.04 -8.16 -4.86
C SER A 451 30.04 -9.50 -5.61
N TRP A 452 29.42 -10.53 -5.02
CA TRP A 452 29.29 -11.86 -5.63
C TRP A 452 28.05 -12.01 -6.53
N PHE A 453 27.15 -11.03 -6.54
CA PHE A 453 26.07 -10.93 -7.53
C PHE A 453 26.68 -10.55 -8.87
N ALA A 454 26.10 -11.07 -9.95
CA ALA A 454 26.50 -10.78 -11.31
C ALA A 454 25.40 -10.00 -12.03
N GLU A 455 24.82 -10.57 -13.08
CA GLU A 455 23.79 -9.94 -13.89
C GLU A 455 22.41 -10.05 -13.23
N GLU A 456 21.66 -8.96 -13.21
CA GLU A 456 20.26 -8.97 -12.80
C GLU A 456 19.40 -9.56 -13.92
N VAL A 457 18.66 -10.61 -13.58
CA VAL A 457 17.77 -11.36 -14.48
C VAL A 457 16.30 -11.25 -14.05
N THR A 458 15.98 -10.21 -13.26
CA THR A 458 14.62 -9.88 -12.83
C THR A 458 13.72 -9.72 -14.05
N GLY A 459 12.62 -10.47 -14.10
CA GLY A 459 11.66 -10.43 -15.21
C GLY A 459 12.06 -11.20 -16.47
N ASP A 460 13.29 -11.70 -16.60
CA ASP A 460 13.67 -12.56 -17.72
C ASP A 460 12.94 -13.91 -17.61
N SER A 461 12.10 -14.18 -18.62
CA SER A 461 11.35 -15.41 -18.74
C SER A 461 12.23 -16.67 -18.66
N LYS A 462 13.48 -16.64 -19.13
CA LYS A 462 14.38 -17.80 -19.13
C LYS A 462 14.71 -18.32 -17.73
N TYR A 463 14.71 -17.43 -16.74
CA TYR A 463 15.04 -17.73 -15.34
C TYR A 463 13.79 -17.85 -14.45
N LYS A 464 12.61 -17.96 -15.05
CA LYS A 464 11.39 -18.33 -14.33
C LYS A 464 11.42 -19.83 -14.00
N ASN A 465 11.03 -20.19 -12.78
CA ASN A 465 11.06 -21.59 -12.33
C ASN A 465 10.30 -22.54 -13.26
N ALA A 466 9.13 -22.15 -13.80
CA ALA A 466 8.41 -23.01 -14.73
C ALA A 466 9.22 -23.30 -16.01
N ASN A 467 9.91 -22.29 -16.55
CA ASN A 467 10.72 -22.44 -17.77
C ASN A 467 12.06 -23.14 -17.48
N LEU A 468 12.61 -23.02 -16.27
CA LEU A 468 13.77 -23.78 -15.82
C LEU A 468 13.43 -25.26 -15.56
N ALA A 469 12.16 -25.61 -15.43
CA ALA A 469 11.75 -27.00 -15.24
C ALA A 469 11.67 -27.76 -16.56
N GLU A 470 11.32 -27.06 -17.65
CA GLU A 470 11.40 -27.52 -19.04
C GLU A 470 12.88 -27.61 -19.51
#